data_AF-A0A0L8LXN7-F1
#
_entry.id   AF-A0A0L8LXN7-F1
#
_cell.length_a   1.000
_cell.length_b   1.000
_cell.length_c   1.000
_cell.angle_alpha   90.00
_cell.angle_beta   90.00
_cell.angle_gamma   90.00
#
_symmetry.space_group_name_H-M   'P 1'
#
loop_
_entity.id
_entity.type
_entity.pdbx_description
1 polymer ?
#
loop_
_entity_poly.entity_id
_entity_poly.type
_entity_poly.pdbx_seq_one_letter_code
_entity_poly.pdbx_strand_id
1 'polypeptide(L)'
;MDEALDEGPFFHGTKAELRVGDHLTAGFRSNYRPEIVMNHIYFTALRDGAGLAAELAVGDGAPRVYVVEPTGEFENDPNVTDKKFPGNPTRSYRSRKPLRIVGEVTDWTRQTPEALQMWRDRLAAIRLDDRAEIIN
;
A
#
# COMPACT_ATOMS: atom_id res chain seq x y z
N MET A 1 -6.99 -20.80 5.78
CA MET A 1 -6.32 -19.49 5.86
C MET A 1 -5.40 -19.46 4.68
N ASP A 2 -5.59 -18.49 3.79
CA ASP A 2 -4.74 -18.36 2.62
C ASP A 2 -3.37 -17.89 3.12
N GLU A 3 -2.40 -18.78 3.05
CA GLU A 3 -1.07 -18.61 3.63
C GLU A 3 -0.34 -17.48 2.90
N ALA A 4 0.37 -16.63 3.63
CA ALA A 4 1.14 -15.55 3.02
C ALA A 4 2.18 -16.15 2.06
N LEU A 5 2.21 -15.67 0.81
CA LEU A 5 3.03 -16.27 -0.25
C LEU A 5 4.51 -15.87 -0.18
N ASP A 6 4.85 -14.84 0.58
CA ASP A 6 6.19 -14.26 0.65
C ASP A 6 6.65 -14.12 2.12
N GLU A 7 7.95 -14.29 2.33
CA GLU A 7 8.62 -13.98 3.61
C GLU A 7 9.29 -12.59 3.60
N GLY A 8 9.16 -11.86 2.49
CA GLY A 8 9.79 -10.56 2.25
C GLY A 8 10.94 -10.61 1.23
N PRO A 9 11.66 -9.49 1.01
CA PRO A 9 11.48 -8.20 1.68
C PRO A 9 10.13 -7.56 1.35
N PHE A 10 9.59 -6.82 2.31
CA PHE A 10 8.35 -6.08 2.15
C PHE A 10 8.60 -4.59 2.02
N PHE A 11 7.68 -3.91 1.33
CA PHE A 11 7.77 -2.51 1.00
C PHE A 11 6.48 -1.77 1.31
N HIS A 12 6.62 -0.56 1.86
CA HIS A 12 5.51 0.35 2.11
C HIS A 12 5.77 1.68 1.37
N GLY A 13 4.84 2.05 0.50
CA GLY A 13 4.86 3.32 -0.22
C GLY A 13 4.04 4.38 0.50
N THR A 14 4.63 5.54 0.77
CA THR A 14 3.95 6.64 1.46
C THR A 14 4.60 7.99 1.14
N LYS A 15 3.95 9.07 1.57
CA LYS A 15 4.53 10.43 1.60
C LYS A 15 4.93 10.88 3.00
N ALA A 16 4.71 10.03 4.00
CA ALA A 16 5.19 10.27 5.36
C ALA A 16 6.72 10.23 5.41
N GLU A 17 7.31 11.17 6.15
CA GLU A 17 8.74 11.17 6.44
C GLU A 17 8.99 10.33 7.70
N LEU A 18 9.71 9.21 7.51
CA LEU A 18 9.96 8.21 8.54
C LEU A 18 11.44 7.85 8.53
N ARG A 19 11.92 7.33 9.65
CA ARG A 19 13.31 6.92 9.87
C ARG A 19 13.38 5.44 10.18
N VAL A 20 14.55 4.85 9.94
CA VAL A 20 14.83 3.48 10.37
C VAL A 20 14.62 3.35 11.88
N GLY A 21 13.87 2.34 12.29
CA GLY A 21 13.44 2.11 13.67
C GLY A 21 12.03 2.63 13.99
N ASP A 22 11.46 3.51 13.16
CA ASP A 22 10.09 3.98 13.34
C ASP A 22 9.08 2.85 13.12
N HIS A 23 7.90 3.01 13.70
CA HIS A 23 6.78 2.08 13.57
C HIS A 23 5.61 2.74 12.84
N LEU A 24 5.24 2.16 11.69
CA LEU A 24 4.03 2.50 10.95
C LEU A 24 2.85 1.73 11.52
N THR A 25 1.74 2.41 11.75
CA THR A 25 0.52 1.83 12.33
C THR A 25 -0.70 2.10 11.47
N ALA A 26 -1.76 1.33 11.71
CA ALA A 26 -3.09 1.65 11.20
C ALA A 26 -3.70 2.86 11.94
N GLY A 27 -4.89 3.29 11.54
CA GLY A 27 -5.62 4.40 12.17
C GLY A 27 -5.56 5.73 11.41
N PHE A 28 -4.90 5.74 10.24
CA PHE A 28 -4.91 6.89 9.33
C PHE A 28 -6.08 6.81 8.35
N ARG A 29 -6.47 7.96 7.80
CA ARG A 29 -7.49 8.02 6.74
C ARG A 29 -6.97 7.33 5.47
N SER A 30 -7.88 6.68 4.75
CA SER A 30 -7.56 6.03 3.47
C SER A 30 -7.01 7.04 2.46
N ASN A 31 -6.05 6.60 1.64
CA ASN A 31 -5.58 7.35 0.48
C ASN A 31 -6.64 7.44 -0.64
N TYR A 32 -7.68 6.59 -0.61
CA TYR A 32 -8.68 6.49 -1.69
C TYR A 32 -10.06 7.01 -1.27
N ARG A 33 -10.46 6.81 -0.02
CA ARG A 33 -11.73 7.27 0.57
C ARG A 33 -11.47 7.97 1.91
N PRO A 34 -11.24 9.30 1.93
CA PRO A 34 -10.81 10.03 3.13
C PRO A 34 -11.78 9.94 4.33
N GLU A 35 -13.03 9.57 4.08
CA GLU A 35 -14.06 9.28 5.07
C GLU A 35 -13.82 7.97 5.86
N ILE A 36 -12.94 7.08 5.38
CA ILE A 36 -12.64 5.79 6.01
C ILE A 36 -11.33 5.89 6.80
N VAL A 37 -11.37 5.51 8.08
CA VAL A 37 -10.18 5.27 8.91
C VAL A 37 -9.75 3.83 8.74
N MET A 38 -8.50 3.61 8.33
CA MET A 38 -7.98 2.26 8.03
C MET A 38 -7.67 1.50 9.33
N ASN A 39 -8.18 0.27 9.44
CA ASN A 39 -7.94 -0.66 10.55
C ASN A 39 -6.65 -1.47 10.38
N HIS A 40 -6.08 -1.42 9.17
CA HIS A 40 -4.87 -2.14 8.80
C HIS A 40 -3.82 -1.21 8.20
N ILE A 41 -2.56 -1.60 8.33
CA ILE A 41 -1.43 -1.06 7.58
C ILE A 41 -1.14 -1.98 6.40
N TYR A 42 -0.87 -1.38 5.24
CA TYR A 42 -0.77 -2.09 3.95
C TYR A 42 0.66 -2.07 3.44
N PHE A 43 1.11 -3.17 2.84
CA PHE A 43 2.46 -3.32 2.31
C PHE A 43 2.46 -4.38 1.20
N THR A 44 3.55 -4.50 0.45
CA THR A 44 3.67 -5.44 -0.67
C THR A 44 5.06 -6.05 -0.74
N ALA A 45 5.19 -7.26 -1.30
CA ALA A 45 6.49 -7.82 -1.66
C ALA A 45 7.04 -7.26 -2.99
N LEU A 46 6.28 -6.43 -3.72
CA LEU A 46 6.71 -5.81 -4.98
C LEU A 46 7.17 -4.37 -4.74
N ARG A 47 8.47 -4.13 -4.87
CA ARG A 47 9.10 -2.80 -4.74
C ARG A 47 8.41 -1.72 -5.59
N ASP A 48 8.21 -2.00 -6.88
CA ASP A 48 7.58 -1.03 -7.79
C ASP A 48 6.08 -0.84 -7.52
N GLY A 49 5.42 -1.85 -6.93
CA GLY A 49 4.05 -1.72 -6.42
C GLY A 49 3.97 -0.71 -5.28
N ALA A 50 4.93 -0.76 -4.34
CA ALA A 50 5.05 0.25 -3.29
C ALA A 50 5.42 1.63 -3.86
N GLY A 51 6.27 1.69 -4.90
CA GLY A 51 6.58 2.92 -5.62
C GLY A 51 5.34 3.62 -6.16
N LEU A 52 4.51 2.88 -6.90
CA LEU A 52 3.23 3.40 -7.41
C LEU A 52 2.31 3.87 -6.27
N ALA A 53 2.21 3.10 -5.18
CA ALA A 53 1.41 3.49 -4.03
C ALA A 53 1.90 4.80 -3.39
N ALA A 54 3.22 5.01 -3.30
CA ALA A 54 3.81 6.24 -2.79
C ALA A 54 3.45 7.46 -3.65
N GLU A 55 3.45 7.33 -4.98
CA GLU A 55 3.10 8.43 -5.90
C GLU A 55 1.61 8.80 -5.85
N LEU A 56 0.77 7.83 -5.52
CA LEU A 56 -0.68 7.98 -5.38
C LEU A 56 -1.11 8.37 -3.97
N ALA A 57 -0.24 8.25 -2.96
CA ALA A 57 -0.55 8.58 -1.58
C ALA A 57 -0.96 10.07 -1.44
N VAL A 58 -1.89 10.32 -0.51
CA VAL A 58 -2.37 11.66 -0.20
C VAL A 58 -1.31 12.42 0.60
N GLY A 59 -1.23 13.73 0.36
CA GLY A 59 -0.29 14.65 1.03
C GLY A 59 0.69 15.30 0.06
N ASP A 60 1.36 16.34 0.56
CA ASP A 60 2.28 17.18 -0.23
C ASP A 60 3.74 16.75 -0.11
N GLY A 61 4.02 15.71 0.69
CA GLY A 61 5.35 15.13 0.84
C GLY A 61 5.85 14.45 -0.43
N ALA A 62 7.17 14.30 -0.53
CA ALA A 62 7.78 13.51 -1.60
C ALA A 62 7.40 12.03 -1.45
N PRO A 63 7.11 11.31 -2.55
CA PRO A 63 6.83 9.88 -2.50
C PRO A 63 8.09 9.10 -2.12
N ARG A 64 7.96 8.26 -1.09
CA ARG A 64 9.02 7.44 -0.49
C ARG A 64 8.58 5.97 -0.41
N VAL A 65 9.55 5.08 -0.54
CA VAL A 65 9.34 3.64 -0.39
C VAL A 65 10.26 3.14 0.72
N TYR A 66 9.69 2.54 1.75
CA TYR A 66 10.45 1.98 2.86
C TYR A 66 10.45 0.46 2.79
N VAL A 67 11.59 -0.14 3.15
CA VAL A 67 11.65 -1.56 3.49
C VAL A 67 11.09 -1.72 4.89
N VAL A 68 10.18 -2.66 5.06
CA VAL A 68 9.44 -2.84 6.30
C VAL A 68 9.43 -4.29 6.76
N GLU A 69 9.38 -4.48 8.07
CA GLU A 69 9.19 -5.78 8.71
C GLU A 69 7.87 -5.78 9.48
N PRO A 70 6.94 -6.71 9.21
CA PRO A 70 5.77 -6.92 10.04
C PRO A 70 6.16 -7.29 11.47
N THR A 71 5.59 -6.62 12.47
CA THR A 71 5.83 -6.95 13.89
C THR A 71 4.90 -8.04 14.42
N GLY A 72 4.05 -8.62 13.56
CA GLY A 72 3.17 -9.72 13.88
C GLY A 72 2.45 -10.23 12.64
N GLU A 73 1.35 -10.96 12.85
CA GLU A 73 0.60 -11.61 11.77
C GLU A 73 0.09 -10.63 10.71
N PHE A 74 0.04 -11.11 9.48
CA PHE A 74 -0.48 -10.40 8.33
C PHE A 74 -1.19 -11.36 7.38
N GLU A 75 -1.99 -10.81 6.48
CA GLU A 75 -2.82 -11.57 5.54
C GLU A 75 -2.79 -10.93 4.15
N ASN A 76 -3.20 -11.68 3.13
CA ASN A 76 -3.41 -11.14 1.78
C ASN A 76 -4.38 -9.96 1.81
N ASP A 77 -4.10 -8.91 1.03
CA ASP A 77 -5.01 -7.77 0.92
C ASP A 77 -6.25 -8.17 0.11
N PRO A 78 -7.45 -8.23 0.72
CA PRO A 78 -8.66 -8.64 0.02
C PRO A 78 -9.14 -7.60 -0.99
N ASN A 79 -8.60 -6.37 -0.99
CA ASN A 79 -8.96 -5.35 -1.99
C ASN A 79 -8.40 -5.67 -3.38
N VAL A 80 -7.36 -6.50 -3.45
CA VAL A 80 -6.64 -6.83 -4.71
C VAL A 80 -6.38 -8.31 -4.91
N THR A 81 -6.65 -9.15 -3.91
CA THR A 81 -6.58 -10.62 -3.99
C THR A 81 -7.92 -11.19 -4.44
N ASP A 82 -7.90 -12.13 -5.39
CA ASP A 82 -9.10 -12.79 -5.94
C ASP A 82 -10.18 -11.81 -6.45
N LYS A 83 -9.75 -10.65 -6.97
CA LYS A 83 -10.63 -9.65 -7.57
C LYS A 83 -10.63 -9.76 -9.08
N LYS A 84 -9.69 -9.07 -9.73
CA LYS A 84 -9.58 -9.07 -11.20
C LYS A 84 -8.90 -10.35 -11.71
N PHE A 85 -8.00 -10.90 -10.91
CA PHE A 85 -7.21 -12.08 -11.21
C PHE A 85 -7.22 -13.02 -10.00
N PRO A 86 -7.12 -14.34 -10.21
CA PRO A 86 -7.06 -15.31 -9.12
C PRO A 86 -5.76 -15.16 -8.31
N GLY A 87 -5.86 -15.39 -7.00
CA GLY A 87 -4.78 -15.26 -6.03
C GLY A 87 -4.35 -13.81 -5.79
N ASN A 88 -3.12 -13.65 -5.29
CA ASN A 88 -2.52 -12.36 -4.96
C ASN A 88 -1.34 -12.01 -5.91
N PRO A 89 -1.60 -11.72 -7.21
CA PRO A 89 -0.53 -11.43 -8.17
C PRO A 89 0.22 -10.15 -7.85
N THR A 90 -0.42 -9.22 -7.13
CA THR A 90 0.21 -7.97 -6.67
C THR A 90 1.08 -8.16 -5.42
N ARG A 91 1.04 -9.36 -4.81
CA ARG A 91 1.70 -9.68 -3.55
C ARG A 91 1.46 -8.60 -2.49
N SER A 92 0.21 -8.14 -2.40
CA SER A 92 -0.20 -7.09 -1.47
C SER A 92 -0.77 -7.71 -0.22
N TYR A 93 -0.39 -7.14 0.92
CA TYR A 93 -0.66 -7.66 2.25
C TYR A 93 -1.15 -6.54 3.16
N ARG A 94 -1.81 -6.93 4.24
CA ARG A 94 -2.23 -6.02 5.30
C ARG A 94 -2.03 -6.63 6.69
N SER A 95 -1.78 -5.79 7.68
CA SER A 95 -1.65 -6.21 9.09
C SER A 95 -2.38 -5.25 10.02
N ARG A 96 -2.86 -5.75 11.16
CA ARG A 96 -3.31 -4.92 12.29
C ARG A 96 -2.16 -4.51 13.20
N LYS A 97 -1.04 -5.25 13.14
CA LYS A 97 0.16 -4.95 13.91
C LYS A 97 1.00 -3.91 13.17
N PRO A 98 1.83 -3.13 13.91
CA PRO A 98 2.70 -2.17 13.27
C PRO A 98 3.69 -2.80 12.29
N LEU A 99 4.21 -2.00 11.36
CA LEU A 99 5.38 -2.34 10.55
C LEU A 99 6.57 -1.55 11.05
N ARG A 100 7.72 -2.21 11.22
CA ARG A 100 8.98 -1.55 11.58
C ARG A 100 9.70 -1.10 10.31
N ILE A 101 10.13 0.16 10.25
CA ILE A 101 11.00 0.63 9.17
C ILE A 101 12.41 0.07 9.36
N VAL A 102 12.92 -0.63 8.35
CA VAL A 102 14.29 -1.18 8.36
C VAL A 102 15.20 -0.54 7.32
N GLY A 103 14.64 0.19 6.37
CA GLY A 103 15.40 0.95 5.37
C GLY A 103 14.51 1.80 4.48
N GLU A 104 15.13 2.62 3.63
CA GLU A 104 14.47 3.37 2.56
C GLU A 104 15.06 2.92 1.21
N VAL A 105 14.21 2.78 0.20
CA VAL A 105 14.62 2.41 -1.17
C VAL A 105 14.31 3.57 -2.11
N THR A 106 15.32 3.99 -2.84
CA THR A 106 15.22 5.06 -3.84
C THR A 106 15.23 4.54 -5.28
N ASP A 107 15.73 3.32 -5.48
CA ASP A 107 15.76 2.63 -6.78
C ASP A 107 14.44 1.91 -7.02
N TRP A 108 13.44 2.63 -7.54
CA TRP A 108 12.18 2.05 -7.98
C TRP A 108 11.63 2.82 -9.17
N THR A 109 10.78 2.16 -9.95
CA THR A 109 10.32 2.70 -11.24
C THR A 109 9.37 3.88 -11.05
N ARG A 110 9.85 5.10 -11.35
CA ARG A 110 9.04 6.32 -11.37
C ARG A 110 8.03 6.30 -12.50
N GLN A 111 6.79 6.64 -12.22
CA GLN A 111 5.78 6.74 -13.26
C GLN A 111 5.89 8.09 -13.98
N THR A 112 5.51 8.11 -15.26
CA THR A 112 5.40 9.37 -15.99
C THR A 112 4.19 10.16 -15.48
N PRO A 113 4.17 11.49 -15.63
CA PRO A 113 3.02 12.31 -15.25
C PRO A 113 1.70 11.82 -15.88
N GLU A 114 1.74 11.38 -17.13
CA GLU A 114 0.58 10.88 -17.88
C GLU A 114 0.07 9.56 -17.29
N ALA A 115 0.98 8.64 -16.95
CA ALA A 115 0.64 7.38 -16.31
C ALA A 115 0.01 7.62 -14.92
N LEU A 116 0.57 8.55 -14.14
CA LEU A 116 0.01 8.93 -12.85
C LEU A 116 -1.38 9.57 -12.98
N GLN A 117 -1.59 10.42 -13.98
CA GLN A 117 -2.90 11.01 -14.23
C GLN A 117 -3.93 9.93 -14.57
N MET A 118 -3.57 8.98 -15.45
CA MET A 118 -4.43 7.84 -15.78
C MET A 118 -4.81 7.01 -14.54
N TRP A 119 -3.87 6.77 -13.63
CA TRP A 119 -4.16 6.08 -12.37
C TRP A 119 -5.10 6.86 -11.48
N ARG A 120 -4.89 8.18 -11.34
CA ARG A 120 -5.77 9.06 -10.55
C ARG A 120 -7.18 9.10 -11.10
N ASP A 121 -7.33 9.21 -12.42
CA ASP A 121 -8.63 9.21 -13.08
C ASP A 121 -9.36 7.88 -12.88
N ARG A 122 -8.63 6.76 -12.98
CA ARG A 122 -9.18 5.43 -12.72
C ARG A 122 -9.63 5.28 -11.26
N LEU A 123 -8.84 5.73 -10.30
CA LEU A 123 -9.22 5.69 -8.89
C LEU A 123 -10.42 6.59 -8.58
N ALA A 124 -10.50 7.76 -9.21
CA ALA A 124 -11.65 8.65 -9.11
C ALA A 124 -12.93 8.00 -9.68
N ALA A 125 -12.83 7.32 -10.82
CA ALA A 125 -13.94 6.58 -11.40
C ALA A 125 -14.40 5.43 -10.49
N ILE A 126 -13.47 4.68 -9.89
CA ILE A 126 -13.79 3.62 -8.91
C ILE A 126 -14.47 4.22 -7.68
N ARG A 127 -14.03 5.38 -7.19
CA ARG A 127 -14.65 6.04 -6.04
C ARG A 127 -16.12 6.41 -6.28
N LEU A 128 -16.48 6.78 -7.51
CA LEU A 128 -17.84 7.12 -7.91
C LEU A 128 -18.74 5.90 -8.16
N ASP A 129 -18.16 4.70 -8.24
CA ASP A 129 -18.93 3.46 -8.27
C ASP A 129 -19.30 3.06 -6.84
N ASP A 130 -20.59 3.14 -6.51
CA ASP A 130 -21.13 2.76 -5.20
C ASP A 130 -20.84 1.30 -4.83
N ARG A 131 -20.49 0.45 -5.81
CA ARG A 131 -20.11 -0.96 -5.58
C ARG A 131 -18.66 -1.14 -5.17
N ALA A 132 -17.82 -0.12 -5.29
CA ALA A 132 -16.39 -0.20 -4.99
C ALA A 132 -16.13 -0.03 -3.48
N GLU A 133 -16.41 -1.06 -2.69
CA GLU A 133 -16.18 -1.03 -1.26
C GLU A 133 -14.69 -1.21 -0.90
N ILE A 134 -14.21 -0.46 0.09
CA ILE A 134 -12.93 -0.75 0.73
C ILE A 134 -13.18 -1.82 1.79
N ILE A 135 -12.58 -2.98 1.61
CA ILE A 135 -12.58 -4.05 2.60
C ILE A 135 -11.50 -3.69 3.62
N ASN A 136 -11.94 -3.12 4.74
CA ASN A 136 -11.09 -2.59 5.80
C ASN A 136 -10.94 -3.55 6.97
#